data_AF-X1H306-F1
#
_entry.id   AF-X1H306-F1
#
_cell.length_a   1.000
_cell.length_b   1.000
_cell.length_c   1.000
_cell.angle_alpha   90.00
_cell.angle_beta   90.00
_cell.angle_gamma   90.00
#
_symmetry.space_group_name_H-M   'P 1'
#
loop_
_entity.id
_entity.type
_entity.pdbx_description
1 polymer ?
#
loop_
_entity_poly.entity_id
_entity_poly.type
_entity_poly.pdbx_seq_one_letter_code
_entity_poly.pdbx_strand_id
1 'polypeptide(L)'
;MLTIKSNIMADMAARHLGNSYNALATSVERLASGMRINTAKDDAAGLAVRELMRADIAVLQQGVRNTQDGISMIQTMEGAMATINDALVRMKQLAEQAATGVY
;
A
#
# COMPACT_ATOMS: atom_id res chain seq x y z
N MET A 1 -30.72 44.33 41.64
CA MET A 1 -30.34 42.96 41.26
C MET A 1 -31.41 42.45 40.31
N LEU A 2 -31.15 42.51 39.00
CA LEU A 2 -32.10 42.13 37.94
C LEU A 2 -31.29 41.40 36.86
N THR A 3 -31.11 40.10 37.06
CA THR A 3 -30.50 39.15 36.10
C THR A 3 -31.49 38.74 35.01
N ILE A 4 -32.31 39.69 34.51
CA ILE A 4 -33.30 39.43 33.45
C ILE A 4 -32.65 39.49 32.05
N LYS A 5 -31.51 40.18 31.90
CA LYS A 5 -30.87 40.41 30.59
C LYS A 5 -29.75 39.42 30.22
N SER A 6 -29.17 38.72 31.20
CA SER A 6 -28.15 37.69 30.97
C SER A 6 -28.22 36.63 32.06
N ASN A 7 -28.48 35.38 31.65
CA ASN A 7 -28.50 34.22 32.52
C ASN A 7 -27.17 33.47 32.37
N ILE A 8 -26.22 33.78 33.24
CA ILE A 8 -24.85 33.24 33.21
C ILE A 8 -24.85 31.70 33.39
N MET A 9 -25.78 31.15 34.20
CA MET A 9 -25.89 29.71 34.41
C MET A 9 -26.38 28.99 33.14
N ALA A 10 -27.36 29.58 32.44
CA ALA A 10 -27.82 29.07 31.15
C ALA A 10 -26.74 29.19 30.06
N ASP A 11 -25.98 30.28 30.03
CA ASP A 11 -24.85 30.46 29.10
C ASP A 11 -23.74 29.43 29.36
N MET A 12 -23.38 29.19 30.62
CA MET A 12 -22.42 28.16 31.00
C MET A 12 -22.89 26.77 30.59
N ALA A 13 -24.16 26.43 30.85
CA ALA A 13 -24.75 25.17 30.41
C ALA A 13 -24.73 25.01 28.88
N ALA A 14 -25.05 26.08 28.13
CA ALA A 14 -24.98 26.08 26.67
C ALA A 14 -23.54 25.88 26.15
N ARG A 15 -22.53 26.49 26.78
CA ARG A 15 -21.11 26.27 26.43
C ARG A 15 -20.68 24.83 26.67
N HIS A 16 -21.04 24.25 27.83
CA HIS A 16 -20.74 22.84 28.12
C HIS A 16 -21.44 21.88 27.14
N LEU A 17 -22.69 22.18 26.78
CA LEU A 17 -23.42 21.44 25.76
C LEU A 17 -22.72 21.52 24.40
N GLY A 18 -22.30 22.72 23.98
CA GLY A 18 -21.54 22.93 22.74
C GLY A 18 -20.23 22.14 22.70
N ASN A 19 -19.46 22.14 23.80
CA ASN A 19 -18.25 21.33 23.92
C ASN A 19 -18.53 19.82 23.82
N SER A 20 -19.63 19.36 24.44
CA SER A 20 -20.04 17.95 24.39
C SER A 20 -20.46 17.53 22.97
N TYR A 21 -21.19 18.39 22.26
CA TYR A 21 -21.54 18.17 20.85
C TYR A 21 -20.31 18.12 19.95
N ASN A 22 -19.32 18.99 20.15
CA ASN A 22 -18.08 18.95 19.39
C ASN A 22 -17.30 17.64 19.62
N ALA A 23 -17.18 17.20 20.88
CA ALA A 23 -16.53 15.94 21.21
C ALA A 23 -17.26 14.73 20.62
N LEU A 24 -18.61 14.75 20.64
CA LEU A 24 -19.43 13.74 19.99
C LEU A 24 -19.22 13.73 18.48
N ALA A 25 -19.21 14.88 17.82
CA ALA A 25 -18.99 15.00 16.38
C ALA A 25 -17.64 14.39 15.97
N THR A 26 -16.55 14.70 16.68
CA THR A 26 -15.24 14.08 16.44
C THR A 26 -15.26 12.58 16.67
N SER A 27 -15.97 12.10 17.69
CA SER A 27 -16.09 10.66 17.96
C SER A 27 -16.84 9.92 16.86
N VAL A 28 -17.93 10.52 16.36
CA VAL A 28 -18.70 9.99 15.22
C VAL A 28 -17.86 9.99 13.94
N GLU A 29 -17.08 11.04 13.70
CA GLU A 29 -16.18 11.12 12.54
C GLU A 29 -15.12 10.01 12.55
N ARG A 30 -14.48 9.79 13.70
CA ARG A 30 -13.50 8.70 13.89
C ARG A 30 -14.14 7.32 13.81
N LEU A 31 -15.37 7.18 14.29
CA LEU A 31 -16.12 5.92 14.17
C LEU A 31 -16.46 5.63 12.71
N ALA A 32 -16.92 6.62 11.95
CA ALA A 32 -17.27 6.48 10.55
C ALA A 32 -16.06 6.19 9.66
N SER A 33 -14.92 6.82 9.94
CA SER A 33 -13.68 6.57 9.20
C SER A 33 -12.93 5.31 9.66
N GLY A 34 -13.17 4.86 10.89
CA GLY A 34 -12.38 3.84 11.57
C GLY A 34 -10.95 4.29 11.92
N MET A 35 -10.62 5.57 11.72
CA MET A 35 -9.29 6.11 11.94
C MET A 35 -9.28 7.06 13.15
N ARG A 36 -8.25 6.92 14.00
CA ARG A 36 -8.05 7.83 15.13
C ARG A 36 -7.65 9.25 14.68
N ILE A 37 -6.88 9.36 13.60
CA ILE A 37 -6.40 10.63 13.04
C ILE A 37 -6.99 10.77 11.64
N ASN A 38 -7.96 11.66 11.49
CA ASN A 38 -8.60 11.94 10.21
C ASN A 38 -7.96 13.14 9.51
N THR A 39 -7.59 14.16 10.28
CA THR A 39 -7.09 15.42 9.73
C THR A 39 -5.74 15.83 10.33
N ALA A 40 -5.00 16.69 9.63
CA ALA A 40 -3.76 17.26 10.15
C ALA A 40 -3.98 18.16 11.40
N LYS A 41 -5.23 18.58 11.64
CA LYS A 41 -5.61 19.34 12.84
C LYS A 41 -5.62 18.45 14.09
N ASP A 42 -5.93 17.17 13.94
CA ASP A 42 -5.93 16.20 15.04
C ASP A 42 -4.50 15.85 15.47
N ASP A 43 -3.64 15.52 14.49
CA ASP A 43 -2.24 15.13 14.70
C ASP A 43 -1.48 15.16 13.35
N ALA A 44 -0.78 16.26 13.06
CA ALA A 44 -0.05 16.42 11.80
C ALA A 44 1.12 15.42 11.67
N ALA A 45 1.84 15.14 12.77
CA ALA A 45 2.99 14.23 12.75
C ALA A 45 2.53 12.78 12.58
N GLY A 46 1.51 12.36 13.35
CA GLY A 46 0.92 11.04 13.22
C GLY A 46 0.27 10.81 11.85
N LEU A 47 -0.37 11.83 11.29
CA LEU A 47 -0.88 11.79 9.92
C LEU A 47 0.24 11.63 8.89
N ALA A 48 1.34 12.39 9.01
CA ALA A 48 2.46 12.32 8.09
C ALA A 48 3.14 10.94 8.10
N VAL A 49 3.36 10.36 9.28
CA VAL A 49 3.92 9.00 9.41
C VAL A 49 2.97 7.96 8.79
N ARG A 50 1.66 8.10 9.01
CA ARG A 50 0.65 7.21 8.40
C ARG A 50 0.68 7.28 6.88
N GLU A 51 0.74 8.46 6.30
CA GLU A 51 0.81 8.61 4.84
C GLU A 51 2.12 8.10 4.26
N LEU A 52 3.25 8.29 4.96
CA LEU A 52 4.52 7.69 4.59
C LEU A 52 4.42 6.16 4.57
N MET A 53 3.90 5.54 5.64
CA MET A 53 3.71 4.09 5.69
C MET A 53 2.76 3.59 4.60
N ARG A 54 1.68 4.33 4.29
CA ARG A 54 0.78 3.98 3.17
C ARG A 54 1.51 4.02 1.83
N ALA A 55 2.37 5.02 1.61
CA ALA A 55 3.19 5.10 0.41
C ALA A 55 4.17 3.93 0.31
N ASP A 56 4.88 3.60 1.40
CA ASP A 56 5.80 2.48 1.46
C ASP A 56 5.10 1.15 1.18
N ILE A 57 3.91 0.93 1.74
CA ILE A 57 3.10 -0.26 1.46
C ILE A 57 2.78 -0.36 -0.04
N ALA A 58 2.37 0.75 -0.68
CA ALA A 58 2.09 0.75 -2.11
C ALA A 58 3.34 0.46 -2.95
N VAL A 59 4.49 1.02 -2.58
CA VAL A 59 5.79 0.76 -3.21
C VAL A 59 6.19 -0.70 -3.06
N LEU A 60 6.07 -1.27 -1.86
CA LEU A 60 6.37 -2.67 -1.58
C LEU A 60 5.46 -3.61 -2.38
N GLN A 61 4.16 -3.31 -2.46
CA GLN A 61 3.22 -4.07 -3.29
C GLN A 61 3.59 -4.05 -4.77
N GLN A 62 4.04 -2.90 -5.29
CA GLN A 62 4.57 -2.83 -6.65
C GLN A 62 5.87 -3.60 -6.80
N GLY A 63 6.76 -3.53 -5.81
CA GLY A 63 8.00 -4.29 -5.77
C GLY A 63 7.76 -5.80 -5.87
N VAL A 64 6.79 -6.31 -5.11
CA VAL A 64 6.37 -7.72 -5.18
C VAL A 64 5.89 -8.09 -6.58
N ARG A 65 5.06 -7.26 -7.22
CA ARG A 65 4.62 -7.49 -8.61
C ARG A 65 5.81 -7.51 -9.58
N ASN A 66 6.71 -6.53 -9.49
CA ASN A 66 7.90 -6.46 -10.33
C ASN A 66 8.79 -7.70 -10.17
N THR A 67 8.96 -8.20 -8.94
CA THR A 67 9.71 -9.43 -8.67
C THR A 67 9.03 -10.64 -9.30
N GLN A 68 7.70 -10.74 -9.21
CA GLN A 68 6.95 -11.83 -9.83
C GLN A 68 7.07 -11.81 -11.36
N ASP A 69 7.04 -10.63 -11.97
CA ASP A 69 7.26 -10.47 -13.41
C ASP A 69 8.69 -10.87 -13.79
N GLY A 70 9.68 -10.46 -12.99
CA GLY A 70 11.08 -10.87 -13.16
C GLY A 70 11.27 -12.39 -13.08
N ILE A 71 10.62 -13.05 -12.11
CA ILE A 71 10.63 -14.52 -12.00
C ILE A 71 10.01 -15.16 -13.24
N SER A 72 8.87 -14.64 -13.70
CA SER A 72 8.17 -15.16 -14.89
C SER A 72 9.02 -15.01 -16.16
N MET A 73 9.76 -13.90 -16.28
CA MET A 73 10.72 -13.69 -17.35
C MET A 73 11.87 -14.71 -17.28
N ILE A 74 12.46 -14.91 -16.10
CA ILE A 74 13.55 -15.89 -15.90
C ILE A 74 13.08 -17.31 -16.24
N GLN A 75 11.88 -17.71 -15.82
CA GLN A 75 11.30 -19.01 -16.16
C GLN A 75 11.10 -19.18 -17.67
N THR A 76 10.65 -18.14 -18.36
CA THR A 76 10.53 -18.14 -19.82
C THR A 76 11.90 -18.28 -20.49
N MET A 77 12.91 -17.55 -19.99
CA MET A 77 14.28 -17.65 -20.46
C MET A 77 14.87 -19.04 -20.20
N GLU A 78 14.60 -19.66 -19.05
CA GLU A 78 15.06 -21.01 -18.72
C GLU A 78 14.49 -22.06 -19.69
N GLY A 79 13.20 -21.97 -20.03
CA GLY A 79 12.60 -22.82 -21.06
C GLY A 79 13.21 -22.61 -22.45
N ALA A 80 13.49 -21.36 -22.83
CA ALA A 80 14.18 -21.06 -24.08
C ALA A 80 15.61 -21.61 -24.11
N MET A 81 16.35 -21.48 -23.00
CA MET A 81 17.72 -21.99 -22.88
C MET A 81 17.78 -23.52 -22.92
N ALA A 82 16.80 -24.22 -22.35
CA ALA A 82 16.67 -25.66 -22.49
C ALA A 82 16.54 -26.08 -23.97
N THR A 83 15.71 -25.36 -24.73
CA THR A 83 15.53 -25.61 -26.17
C THR A 83 16.82 -25.36 -26.96
N ILE A 84 17.55 -24.27 -26.64
CA ILE A 84 18.85 -23.97 -27.27
C ILE A 84 19.87 -25.07 -26.95
N ASN A 85 19.92 -25.54 -25.71
CA ASN A 85 20.83 -26.61 -25.31
C ASN A 85 20.56 -27.90 -26.09
N ASP A 86 19.29 -28.30 -26.25
CA ASP A 86 18.91 -29.48 -27.02
C ASP A 86 19.32 -29.34 -28.50
N ALA A 87 19.13 -28.16 -29.08
CA ALA A 87 19.57 -27.86 -30.44
C ALA A 87 21.11 -27.95 -30.58
N LEU A 88 21.87 -27.44 -29.62
CA LEU A 88 23.34 -27.52 -29.63
C LEU A 88 23.83 -28.98 -29.51
N VAL A 89 23.20 -29.78 -28.65
CA VAL A 89 23.50 -31.22 -28.56
C VAL A 89 23.22 -31.91 -29.90
N ARG A 90 22.08 -31.61 -30.53
CA ARG A 90 21.74 -32.17 -31.84
C ARG A 90 22.73 -31.75 -32.92
N MET A 91 23.14 -30.48 -32.94
CA MET A 91 24.15 -29.98 -33.87
C MET A 91 25.48 -30.72 -33.70
N LYS A 92 25.91 -30.95 -32.45
CA LYS A 92 27.13 -31.70 -32.17
C LYS A 92 27.06 -33.15 -32.69
N GLN A 93 25.94 -33.83 -32.46
CA GLN A 93 25.70 -35.17 -33.00
C GLN A 93 25.79 -35.19 -34.53
N LEU A 94 25.18 -34.21 -35.21
CA LEU A 94 25.22 -34.10 -36.67
C LEU A 94 26.64 -33.81 -37.18
N ALA A 95 27.43 -33.01 -36.46
CA ALA A 95 28.82 -32.74 -36.81
C ALA A 95 29.70 -34.01 -36.68
N GLU A 96 29.50 -34.82 -35.64
CA GLU A 96 30.20 -36.10 -35.45
C GLU A 96 29.82 -37.13 -36.53
N GLN A 97 28.53 -37.18 -36.90
CA GLN A 97 28.05 -38.00 -38.03
C GLN A 97 28.70 -37.57 -39.36
N ALA A 98 28.75 -36.27 -39.63
CA ALA A 98 29.39 -35.74 -40.85
C ALA A 98 30.91 -35.99 -40.88
N ALA A 99 31.60 -35.91 -39.74
CA ALA A 99 33.05 -36.07 -39.65
C ALA A 99 33.49 -37.54 -39.78
N THR A 100 32.67 -38.49 -39.33
CA THR A 100 32.99 -39.92 -39.45
C THR A 100 32.68 -40.48 -40.83
N GLY A 101 31.94 -39.75 -41.68
CA GLY A 101 31.72 -40.09 -43.10
C GLY A 101 30.89 -41.33 -43.35
N VAL A 102 30.32 -41.93 -42.30
CA VAL A 102 29.48 -43.11 -42.36
C VAL A 102 28.09 -42.68 -41.89
N TYR A 103 27.06 -42.97 -42.70
CA TYR A 103 25.68 -42.96 -42.23
C TYR A 103 25.48 -44.01 -41.15
#